data_AF-A0A6L9ZK57-F1
#
_entry.id   AF-A0A6L9ZK57-F1
#
_cell.length_a   1.000
_cell.length_b   1.000
_cell.length_c   1.000
_cell.angle_alpha   90.00
_cell.angle_beta   90.00
_cell.angle_gamma   90.00
#
_symmetry.space_group_name_H-M   'P 1'
#
loop_
_entity.id
_entity.type
_entity.pdbx_description
1 polymer ?
#
loop_
_entity_poly.entity_id
_entity_poly.type
_entity_poly.pdbx_seq_one_letter_code
_entity_poly.pdbx_strand_id
1 'polypeptide(L)' 'MEDELRSEYDLKSLKIRKMGAKRKSFGETIIKLDLDVAEMFPNAEAVNEALRFLIRVTKESKLKNRHLQKRGNGE' A
#
# COMPACT_ATOMS: atom_id res chain seq x y z
N MET A 1 -28.34 -18.01 41.90
CA MET A 1 -28.09 -18.39 40.49
C MET A 1 -26.84 -17.63 40.09
N GLU A 2 -25.72 -18.32 39.93
CA GLU A 2 -24.46 -17.72 39.48
C GLU A 2 -24.51 -17.63 37.96
N ASP A 3 -24.87 -16.43 37.48
CA ASP A 3 -24.98 -16.09 36.06
C ASP A 3 -23.64 -15.49 35.58
N GLU A 4 -22.53 -16.18 35.88
CA GLU A 4 -21.20 -15.75 35.48
C GLU A 4 -20.73 -16.51 34.24
N LEU A 5 -20.33 -15.75 33.22
CA LEU A 5 -19.73 -16.30 32.00
C LEU A 5 -18.43 -17.04 32.33
N ARG A 6 -18.27 -18.25 31.81
CA ARG A 6 -17.01 -18.99 31.91
C ARG A 6 -15.88 -18.24 31.22
N SER A 7 -14.66 -18.39 31.73
CA SER A 7 -13.47 -17.65 31.27
C SER A 7 -13.15 -17.86 29.79
N GLU A 8 -13.53 -19.00 29.21
CA GLU A 8 -13.33 -19.29 27.78
C GLU A 8 -14.20 -18.42 26.86
N TYR A 9 -15.26 -17.81 27.40
CA TYR A 9 -16.16 -16.91 26.66
C TYR A 9 -15.85 -15.42 26.92
N ASP A 10 -14.64 -15.05 27.35
CA ASP A 10 -14.23 -13.64 27.44
C ASP A 10 -13.92 -13.06 26.07
N LEU A 11 -14.93 -12.43 25.47
CA LEU A 11 -14.84 -11.83 24.13
C LEU A 11 -14.22 -10.42 24.14
N LYS A 12 -13.82 -9.87 25.30
CA LYS A 12 -13.34 -8.47 25.42
C LYS A 12 -12.07 -8.19 24.61
N SER A 13 -11.26 -9.21 24.34
CA SER A 13 -10.01 -9.10 23.57
C SER A 13 -10.21 -9.20 22.06
N LEU A 14 -11.41 -9.57 21.59
CA LEU A 14 -11.67 -9.82 20.18
C LEU A 14 -11.89 -8.53 19.40
N LYS A 15 -11.27 -8.42 18.23
CA LYS A 15 -11.51 -7.31 17.28
C LYS A 15 -12.88 -7.48 16.62
N ILE A 16 -13.75 -6.49 16.75
CA ILE A 16 -15.09 -6.49 16.12
C ILE A 16 -14.96 -6.45 14.59
N ARG A 17 -15.52 -7.44 13.90
CA ARG A 17 -15.59 -7.52 12.43
C ARG A 17 -17.01 -7.26 11.93
N LYS A 18 -17.19 -6.26 11.06
CA LYS A 18 -18.47 -6.08 10.34
C LYS A 18 -18.58 -7.11 9.21
N MET A 19 -19.39 -8.14 9.41
CA MET A 19 -19.71 -9.14 8.39
C MET A 19 -20.83 -8.64 7.46
N GLY A 20 -20.71 -8.85 6.14
CA GLY A 20 -21.74 -8.50 5.17
C GLY A 20 -21.23 -8.53 3.72
N ALA A 21 -22.14 -8.74 2.75
CA ALA A 21 -21.81 -9.00 1.34
C ALA A 21 -20.90 -7.93 0.68
N LYS A 22 -20.93 -6.68 1.17
CA LYS A 22 -20.12 -5.55 0.69
C LYS A 22 -18.97 -5.13 1.63
N ARG A 23 -18.65 -5.92 2.66
CA ARG A 23 -17.67 -5.58 3.71
C ARG A 23 -16.62 -6.68 3.88
N LYS A 24 -16.18 -7.26 2.76
CA LYS A 24 -15.25 -8.41 2.73
C LYS A 24 -13.78 -8.04 2.95
N SER A 25 -13.38 -6.79 2.72
CA SER A 25 -12.00 -6.36 2.94
C SER A 25 -11.88 -5.57 4.24
N PHE A 26 -10.87 -5.89 5.05
CA PHE A 26 -10.27 -4.93 5.97
C PHE A 26 -9.85 -3.71 5.13
N GLY A 27 -9.90 -2.51 5.69
CA GLY A 27 -9.82 -1.22 4.97
C GLY A 27 -8.48 -0.90 4.31
N GLU A 28 -7.85 -1.84 3.61
CA GLU A 28 -6.61 -1.65 2.90
C GLU A 28 -6.62 -2.46 1.59
N THR A 29 -6.28 -1.79 0.48
CA THR A 29 -6.14 -2.45 -0.82
C THR A 29 -4.94 -3.38 -0.76
N ILE A 30 -5.17 -4.69 -0.98
CA ILE A 30 -4.08 -5.67 -1.02
C ILE A 30 -3.36 -5.54 -2.37
N ILE A 31 -2.08 -5.19 -2.33
CA ILE A 31 -1.20 -5.17 -3.49
C ILE A 31 -0.35 -6.43 -3.45
N LYS A 32 -0.51 -7.29 -4.46
CA LYS A 32 0.30 -8.51 -4.59
C LYS A 32 1.64 -8.15 -5.22
N LEU A 33 2.73 -8.58 -4.59
CA LEU A 33 4.09 -8.54 -5.13
C LEU A 33 4.47 -9.94 -5.64
N ASP A 34 5.32 -10.00 -6.65
CA ASP A 34 5.95 -11.24 -7.08
C ASP A 34 7.06 -11.67 -6.09
N LEU A 35 7.42 -12.96 -6.14
CA LEU A 35 8.31 -13.58 -5.14
C LEU A 35 9.70 -12.94 -5.11
N ASP A 36 10.28 -12.70 -6.28
CA ASP A 36 11.57 -12.03 -6.45
C ASP A 36 11.57 -10.61 -5.84
N VAL A 37 10.49 -9.86 -6.04
CA VAL A 37 10.33 -8.53 -5.46
C VAL A 37 10.17 -8.62 -3.93
N ALA A 38 9.38 -9.55 -3.44
CA ALA A 38 9.18 -9.73 -2.00
C ALA A 38 10.46 -10.19 -1.27
N GLU A 39 11.32 -10.97 -1.94
CA GLU A 39 12.62 -11.37 -1.41
C GLU A 39 13.62 -10.20 -1.34
N MET A 40 13.55 -9.27 -2.29
CA MET A 40 14.43 -8.09 -2.32
C MET A 40 14.02 -6.98 -1.37
N PHE A 41 12.73 -6.84 -1.06
CA PHE A 41 12.22 -5.76 -0.22
C PHE A 41 11.66 -6.28 1.11
N PRO A 42 12.24 -5.89 2.27
CA PRO A 42 11.88 -6.46 3.57
C PRO A 42 10.49 -6.04 4.07
N ASN A 43 9.92 -4.93 3.57
CA ASN A 43 8.60 -4.45 3.96
C ASN A 43 7.97 -3.54 2.88
N ALA A 44 6.69 -3.20 3.09
CA ALA A 44 5.92 -2.33 2.19
C ALA A 44 6.46 -0.89 2.11
N GLU A 45 7.07 -0.37 3.18
CA GLU A 45 7.66 0.97 3.19
C GLU A 45 8.85 1.08 2.23
N ALA A 46 9.73 0.07 2.22
CA ALA A 46 10.87 -0.01 1.33
C ALA A 46 10.45 -0.04 -0.16
N VAL A 47 9.39 -0.81 -0.47
CA VAL A 47 8.81 -0.85 -1.84
C VAL A 47 8.26 0.53 -2.23
N ASN A 48 7.51 1.16 -1.32
CA ASN A 48 6.90 2.46 -1.59
C ASN A 48 7.96 3.55 -1.81
N GLU A 49 9.04 3.57 -1.03
CA GLU A 49 10.13 4.53 -1.23
C GLU A 49 10.86 4.32 -2.56
N ALA A 50 11.13 3.07 -2.95
CA ALA A 50 11.73 2.78 -4.25
C ALA A 50 10.85 3.26 -5.42
N LEU A 51 9.53 3.01 -5.36
CA LEU A 51 8.59 3.47 -6.39
C LEU A 51 8.48 5.00 -6.41
N ARG A 52 8.48 5.66 -5.24
CA ARG A 52 8.50 7.13 -5.13
C ARG A 52 9.76 7.72 -5.76
N PHE A 53 10.91 7.11 -5.50
CA PHE A 53 12.18 7.52 -6.10
C PHE A 53 12.12 7.43 -7.63
N LEU A 54 11.64 6.31 -8.18
CA LEU A 54 11.49 6.13 -9.62
C LEU A 54 10.55 7.19 -10.25
N ILE A 55 9.45 7.52 -9.57
CA ILE A 55 8.54 8.58 -10.00
C ILE A 55 9.23 9.95 -10.06
N ARG A 56 10.13 10.26 -9.11
CA ARG A 56 10.88 11.54 -9.11
C ARG A 56 11.84 11.60 -10.30
N VAL A 57 12.66 10.57 -10.48
CA VAL A 57 13.63 10.48 -11.60
C VAL A 57 12.93 10.59 -12.96
N THR A 58 11.81 9.89 -13.14
CA THR A 58 11.05 9.93 -14.40
C THR A 58 10.35 11.27 -14.64
N LYS A 59 9.94 12.00 -13.60
CA LYS A 59 9.40 13.36 -13.74
C LYS A 59 10.48 14.35 -14.17
N GLU A 60 11.67 14.27 -13.59
CA GLU A 60 12.81 15.11 -13.97
C GLU A 60 13.24 14.86 -15.41
N SER A 61 13.29 13.61 -15.85
CA SER A 61 13.61 13.28 -17.25
C SER A 61 12.57 13.83 -18.23
N LYS A 62 11.27 13.74 -17.89
CA LYS A 62 10.20 14.37 -18.68
C LYS A 62 10.29 15.89 -18.74
N LEU A 63 10.73 16.55 -17.67
CA LEU A 63 10.96 18.00 -17.64
C LEU A 63 12.15 18.38 -18.52
N LYS A 64 13.28 17.66 -18.43
CA LYS A 64 14.44 17.86 -19.30
C LYS A 64 14.09 17.67 -20.78
N ASN A 65 13.33 16.62 -21.11
CA ASN A 65 12.89 16.39 -22.48
C ASN A 65 11.97 17.50 -23.01
N ARG A 66 11.05 18.03 -22.19
CA ARG A 66 10.22 19.19 -22.57
C ARG A 66 11.05 20.46 -22.78
N HIS A 67 12.08 20.66 -21.98
CA HIS A 67 13.00 21.79 -22.14
C HIS A 67 13.82 21.71 -23.43
N LEU A 68 14.25 20.49 -23.81
CA LEU A 68 14.94 20.26 -25.07
C LEU A 68 14.02 20.52 -26.28
N GLN A 69 12.76 20.11 -26.21
CA GLN A 69 11.77 20.36 -27.28
C GLN A 69 11.46 21.86 -27.47
N LYS A 70 11.51 22.68 -26.42
CA LYS A 70 11.27 24.13 -26.51
C LYS A 70 12.46 24.92 -27.08
N ARG A 71 13.66 24.35 -27.09
CA ARG A 71 14.87 24.99 -27.65
C ARG A 71 15.08 24.75 -29.15
N GLY A 72 14.37 23.78 -29.73
CA GLY A 72 14.45 23.46 -31.16
C GLY A 72 13.41 24.13 -32.06
N ASN A 73 12.38 24.79 -31.49
CA ASN A 73 11.29 25.45 -32.23
C ASN A 73 11.35 26.98 -32.14
N GLY A 74 12.55 27.55 -32.00
CA GLY A 74 12.78 28.98 -31.87
C GLY A 74 13.89 29.46 -32.79
N GLU A 75 13.75 29.20 -34.08
CA GLU A 75 14.34 29.98 -35.17
C GLU A 75 13.23 30.34 -36.17
#